data_AF-A0A2I7SK56-F1
#
_entry.id   AF-A0A2I7SK56-F1
#
_cell.length_a   1.000
_cell.length_b   1.000
_cell.length_c   1.000
_cell.angle_alpha   90.00
_cell.angle_beta   90.00
_cell.angle_gamma   90.00
#
_symmetry.space_group_name_H-M   'P 1'
#
loop_
_entity.id
_entity.type
_entity.pdbx_description
1 polymer ?
#
loop_
_entity_poly.entity_id
_entity_poly.type
_entity_poly.pdbx_seq_one_letter_code
_entity_poly.pdbx_strand_id
1 'polypeptide(L)'
;MKATFKNRLQNVIFLLVILKTYLCFSQIIAPKKIIVIDPGHGGIDPGSLGVFNVREKDVVLNLAKEIVLLNKSVFDSRFEIHLTRHNDTLIALKDRSQFSKKGSIS
;
A
#
# COMPACT_ATOMS: atom_id res chain seq x y z
N MET A 1 49.84 -13.91 25.74
CA MET A 1 49.49 -13.22 24.46
C MET A 1 48.18 -13.71 23.82
N LYS A 2 47.82 -15.02 23.87
CA LYS A 2 46.57 -15.54 23.27
C LYS A 2 45.27 -15.13 23.99
N ALA A 3 45.28 -15.06 25.32
CA ALA A 3 44.09 -14.73 26.12
C ALA A 3 43.61 -13.28 25.92
N THR A 4 44.54 -12.33 25.81
CA THR A 4 44.23 -10.92 25.54
C THR A 4 43.65 -10.70 24.15
N PHE A 5 44.11 -11.45 23.14
CA PHE A 5 43.53 -11.43 21.80
C PHE A 5 42.10 -12.01 21.78
N LYS A 6 41.88 -13.13 22.47
CA LYS A 6 40.55 -13.75 22.60
C LYS A 6 39.53 -12.80 23.26
N ASN A 7 39.94 -12.13 24.34
CA ASN A 7 39.09 -11.15 25.04
C ASN A 7 38.79 -9.92 24.17
N ARG A 8 39.78 -9.43 23.42
CA ARG A 8 39.57 -8.34 22.45
C ARG A 8 38.60 -8.74 21.34
N LEU A 9 38.73 -9.96 20.82
CA LEU A 9 37.82 -10.49 19.79
C LEU A 9 36.39 -10.64 20.32
N GLN A 10 36.22 -11.16 21.54
CA GLN A 10 34.91 -11.27 22.19
C GLN A 10 34.28 -9.89 22.42
N ASN A 11 35.05 -8.89 22.83
CA ASN A 11 34.56 -7.53 23.00
C ASN A 11 34.11 -6.89 21.67
N VAL A 12 34.82 -7.17 20.57
CA VAL A 12 34.43 -6.70 19.23
C VAL A 12 33.13 -7.36 18.78
N ILE A 13 33.00 -8.68 18.97
CA ILE A 13 31.74 -9.40 18.65
C ILE A 13 30.59 -8.84 19.48
N PHE A 14 30.80 -8.63 20.78
CA PHE A 14 29.80 -8.05 21.67
C PHE A 14 29.38 -6.64 21.23
N LEU A 15 30.33 -5.80 20.83
CA LEU A 15 30.05 -4.47 20.29
C LEU A 15 29.27 -4.52 18.97
N LEU A 16 29.60 -5.45 18.07
CA LEU A 16 28.88 -5.65 16.81
C LEU A 16 27.44 -6.13 17.03
N VAL A 17 27.22 -7.01 18.00
CA VAL A 17 25.87 -7.46 18.39
C VAL A 17 25.07 -6.28 18.96
N ILE A 18 25.65 -5.51 19.87
CA ILE A 18 25.04 -4.31 20.45
C ILE A 18 24.67 -3.30 19.36
N LEU A 19 25.60 -2.99 18.45
CA LEU A 19 25.37 -2.08 17.34
C LEU A 19 24.23 -2.55 16.43
N LYS A 20 24.20 -3.86 16.12
CA LYS A 20 23.14 -4.46 15.31
C LYS A 20 21.78 -4.41 16.00
N THR A 21 21.74 -4.60 17.33
CA THR A 21 20.50 -4.47 18.10
C THR A 21 19.98 -3.03 18.09
N TYR A 22 20.85 -2.02 18.23
CA TYR A 22 20.44 -0.61 18.12
C TYR A 22 19.88 -0.27 16.73
N LEU A 23 20.50 -0.79 15.66
CA LEU A 23 19.98 -0.62 14.30
C LEU A 23 18.61 -1.29 14.10
N CYS A 24 18.36 -2.43 14.74
CA CYS A 24 17.07 -3.13 14.69
C CYS A 24 15.96 -2.36 15.42
N PHE A 25 16.28 -1.72 16.55
CA PHE A 25 15.33 -0.90 17.32
C PHE A 25 15.07 0.50 16.71
N SER A 26 16.00 1.02 15.90
CA SER A 26 15.85 2.34 15.25
C SER A 26 14.95 2.34 14.02
N GLN A 27 14.41 1.19 13.60
CA GLN A 27 13.46 1.12 12.51
C GLN A 27 12.09 1.65 12.98
N ILE A 28 11.93 2.98 12.91
CA ILE A 28 10.63 3.63 13.05
C ILE A 28 9.83 3.28 11.79
N ILE A 29 8.93 2.31 11.89
CA ILE A 29 7.96 2.02 10.84
C ILE A 29 6.93 3.15 10.88
N ALA A 30 7.16 4.20 10.10
CA ALA A 30 6.16 5.24 9.92
C ALA A 30 4.90 4.61 9.28
N PRO A 31 3.69 4.92 9.78
CA PRO A 31 2.46 4.38 9.21
C PRO A 31 2.35 4.76 7.73
N LYS A 32 1.87 3.82 6.90
CA LYS A 32 1.64 4.09 5.48
C LYS A 32 0.54 5.14 5.33
N LYS A 33 0.70 6.02 4.33
CA LYS A 33 -0.40 6.90 3.94
C LYS A 33 -1.49 6.06 3.29
N ILE A 34 -2.72 6.25 3.76
CA ILE A 34 -3.91 5.55 3.26
C ILE A 34 -4.52 6.37 2.14
N ILE A 35 -4.80 5.71 1.00
CA ILE A 35 -5.40 6.31 -0.19
C ILE A 35 -6.63 5.50 -0.56
N VAL A 36 -7.77 6.17 -0.72
CA VAL A 36 -9.00 5.56 -1.24
C VAL A 36 -9.21 6.04 -2.67
N ILE A 37 -9.38 5.11 -3.60
CA ILE A 37 -9.67 5.40 -5.01
C ILE A 37 -11.09 4.93 -5.31
N ASP A 38 -11.91 5.83 -5.85
CA ASP A 38 -13.29 5.54 -6.23
C ASP A 38 -13.42 5.40 -7.75
N PRO A 39 -13.27 4.20 -8.33
CA PRO A 39 -13.58 4.01 -9.74
C PRO A 39 -15.09 4.20 -9.98
N GLY A 40 -15.45 5.27 -10.69
CA GLY A 40 -16.82 5.68 -10.97
C GLY A 40 -17.69 4.62 -11.64
N HIS A 41 -19.01 4.83 -11.60
CA HIS A 41 -20.01 3.96 -12.24
C HIS A 41 -19.94 2.48 -11.79
N GLY A 42 -20.39 1.55 -12.65
CA GLY A 42 -20.35 0.11 -12.42
C GLY A 42 -21.72 -0.58 -12.53
N GLY A 43 -21.72 -1.88 -12.79
CA GLY A 43 -22.94 -2.66 -12.98
C GLY A 43 -23.77 -2.13 -14.14
N ILE A 44 -25.02 -1.77 -13.86
CA ILE A 44 -25.97 -1.25 -14.85
C ILE A 44 -25.63 0.17 -15.33
N ASP A 45 -24.83 0.92 -14.59
CA ASP A 45 -24.39 2.26 -14.96
C ASP A 45 -23.07 2.17 -15.74
N PRO A 46 -23.06 2.36 -17.07
CA PRO A 46 -21.83 2.36 -17.86
C PRO A 46 -21.01 3.64 -17.70
N GLY A 47 -21.60 4.70 -17.16
CA GLY A 47 -21.11 6.07 -17.30
C GLY A 47 -21.16 6.54 -18.75
N SER A 48 -20.22 7.42 -19.10
CA SER A 48 -20.10 7.96 -20.45
C SER A 48 -19.74 6.87 -21.47
N LEU A 49 -20.33 6.97 -22.66
CA LEU A 49 -20.00 6.11 -23.80
C LEU A 49 -19.07 6.86 -24.76
N GLY A 50 -17.89 6.32 -24.99
CA GLY A 50 -16.91 6.82 -25.95
C GLY A 50 -17.10 6.25 -27.35
N VAL A 51 -16.20 6.64 -28.25
CA VAL A 51 -16.12 6.08 -29.61
C VAL A 51 -15.92 4.56 -29.52
N PHE A 52 -16.55 3.81 -30.41
CA PHE A 52 -16.53 2.33 -30.40
C PHE A 52 -17.12 1.69 -29.13
N ASN A 53 -18.04 2.36 -28.46
CA ASN A 53 -18.76 1.83 -27.29
C ASN A 53 -17.85 1.53 -26.08
N VAL A 54 -16.73 2.25 -25.97
CA VAL A 54 -15.89 2.23 -24.76
C VAL A 54 -16.72 2.78 -23.60
N ARG A 55 -16.82 2.03 -22.51
CA ARG A 55 -17.60 2.41 -21.33
C ARG A 55 -16.70 2.99 -20.27
N GLU A 56 -17.04 4.16 -19.75
CA GLU A 56 -16.29 4.84 -18.68
C GLU A 56 -16.02 3.90 -17.50
N LYS A 57 -17.03 3.13 -17.07
CA LYS A 57 -16.90 2.18 -15.94
C LYS A 57 -15.75 1.17 -16.07
N ASP A 58 -15.43 0.77 -17.31
CA ASP A 58 -14.39 -0.22 -17.60
C ASP A 58 -13.01 0.43 -17.54
N VAL A 59 -12.90 1.62 -18.17
CA VAL A 59 -11.66 2.41 -18.20
C VAL A 59 -11.23 2.78 -16.79
N VAL A 60 -12.14 3.34 -15.98
CA VAL A 60 -11.80 3.80 -14.62
C VAL A 60 -11.48 2.63 -13.69
N LEU A 61 -12.14 1.47 -13.83
CA LEU A 61 -11.81 0.29 -13.03
C LEU A 61 -10.43 -0.27 -13.39
N ASN A 62 -10.11 -0.36 -14.68
CA ASN A 62 -8.81 -0.84 -15.13
C ASN A 62 -7.69 0.10 -14.69
N LEU A 63 -7.89 1.41 -14.81
CA LEU A 63 -6.94 2.41 -14.31
C LEU A 63 -6.70 2.27 -12.80
N ALA A 64 -7.78 2.12 -12.01
CA ALA A 64 -7.66 1.95 -10.56
C ALA A 64 -6.88 0.67 -10.18
N LYS A 65 -7.11 -0.43 -10.91
CA LYS A 65 -6.34 -1.68 -10.73
C LYS A 65 -4.87 -1.50 -11.09
N GLU A 66 -4.57 -0.78 -12.16
CA GLU A 66 -3.20 -0.49 -12.57
C GLU A 66 -2.45 0.34 -11.52
N ILE A 67 -3.09 1.33 -10.92
CA ILE A 67 -2.50 2.11 -9.81
C ILE A 67 -2.13 1.19 -8.63
N VAL A 68 -2.99 0.24 -8.28
CA VAL A 68 -2.71 -0.75 -7.22
C VAL A 68 -1.53 -1.64 -7.60
N LEU A 69 -1.46 -2.09 -8.85
CA LEU A 69 -0.35 -2.90 -9.36
C LEU A 69 0.97 -2.14 -9.31
N LEU A 70 1.00 -0.89 -9.81
CA LEU A 70 2.18 -0.02 -9.76
C LEU A 70 2.64 0.26 -8.33
N ASN A 71 1.72 0.45 -7.39
CA ASN A 71 2.09 0.59 -5.98
C ASN A 71 2.81 -0.66 -5.45
N LYS A 72 2.38 -1.85 -5.86
CA LYS A 72 3.02 -3.11 -5.47
C LYS A 72 4.37 -3.33 -6.16
N SER A 73 4.47 -3.05 -7.47
CA SER A 73 5.64 -3.42 -8.27
C SER A 73 6.73 -2.34 -8.31
N VAL A 74 6.36 -1.07 -8.32
CA VAL A 74 7.29 0.07 -8.48
C VAL A 74 7.55 0.79 -7.17
N PHE A 75 6.54 0.89 -6.30
CA PHE A 75 6.63 1.68 -5.07
C PHE A 75 6.80 0.83 -3.80
N ASP A 76 7.09 -0.46 -3.92
CA ASP A 76 7.31 -1.37 -2.78
C ASP A 76 6.17 -1.31 -1.73
N SER A 77 4.93 -1.23 -2.23
CA SER A 77 3.72 -1.10 -1.41
C SER A 77 3.79 0.09 -0.43
N ARG A 78 4.42 1.20 -0.82
CA ARG A 78 4.57 2.43 -0.01
C ARG A 78 3.25 2.98 0.51
N PHE A 79 2.18 2.82 -0.25
CA PHE A 79 0.84 3.27 0.11
C PHE A 79 -0.06 2.10 0.47
N GLU A 80 -0.99 2.34 1.39
CA GLU A 80 -2.14 1.45 1.61
C GLU A 80 -3.30 1.95 0.75
N ILE A 81 -3.65 1.21 -0.30
CA ILE A 81 -4.63 1.63 -1.31
C ILE A 81 -5.87 0.77 -1.22
N HIS A 82 -7.03 1.41 -1.06
CA HIS A 82 -8.35 0.79 -1.05
C HIS A 82 -9.18 1.27 -2.23
N LEU A 83 -9.89 0.36 -2.90
CA LEU A 83 -10.84 0.71 -3.95
C LEU A 83 -12.27 0.64 -3.40
N THR A 84 -13.16 1.55 -3.81
CA THR A 84 -14.60 1.46 -3.45
C THR A 84 -15.30 0.28 -4.12
N ARG A 85 -14.77 -0.21 -5.25
CA ARG A 85 -15.14 -1.47 -5.91
C ARG A 85 -13.94 -2.12 -6.60
N HIS A 86 -13.92 -3.45 -6.61
CA HIS A 86 -12.89 -4.25 -7.29
C HIS A 86 -13.40 -4.93 -8.58
N ASN A 87 -14.72 -4.98 -8.75
CA ASN A 87 -15.40 -5.63 -9.87
C ASN A 87 -16.40 -4.67 -10.51
N ASP A 88 -17.06 -5.12 -11.58
CA ASP A 88 -18.12 -4.38 -12.26
C ASP A 88 -19.43 -4.41 -11.45
N THR A 89 -19.46 -3.63 -10.37
CA THR A 89 -20.60 -3.53 -9.45
C THR A 89 -20.98 -2.08 -9.24
N LEU A 90 -22.28 -1.79 -9.24
CA LEU A 90 -22.77 -0.45 -8.94
C LEU A 90 -22.64 -0.17 -7.43
N ILE A 91 -21.86 0.84 -7.06
CA ILE A 91 -21.79 1.36 -5.68
C ILE A 91 -22.63 2.63 -5.62
N ALA A 92 -23.69 2.63 -4.81
CA ALA A 92 -24.54 3.78 -4.62
C ALA A 92 -23.74 4.96 -4.03
N LEU A 93 -24.01 6.19 -4.50
CA LEU A 93 -23.26 7.39 -4.12
C LEU A 93 -23.18 7.59 -2.60
N LYS A 94 -24.27 7.30 -1.88
CA LYS A 94 -24.33 7.38 -0.41
C LYS A 94 -23.30 6.46 0.28
N ASP A 95 -23.02 5.30 -0.32
CA ASP A 95 -22.15 4.27 0.26
C ASP A 95 -20.68 4.53 -0.06
N ARG A 96 -20.38 5.30 -1.12
CA ARG A 96 -19.01 5.69 -1.49
C ARG A 96 -18.34 6.55 -0.43
N SER A 97 -19.07 7.50 0.15
CA SER A 97 -18.55 8.36 1.23
C SER A 97 -18.25 7.59 2.53
N GLN A 98 -18.87 6.43 2.74
CA GLN A 98 -18.63 5.59 3.92
C GLN A 98 -17.31 4.82 3.84
N PHE A 99 -16.81 4.53 2.63
CA PHE A 99 -15.52 3.88 2.43
C PHE A 99 -14.36 4.74 2.95
N SER A 100 -14.43 6.07 2.74
CA SER A 100 -13.40 6.99 3.24
C SER A 100 -13.36 7.08 4.77
N LYS A 101 -14.45 6.74 5.48
CA LYS A 101 -14.49 6.76 6.96
C LYS A 101 -13.90 5.50 7.57
N LYS A 102 -14.04 4.35 6.92
CA LYS A 102 -13.50 3.07 7.42
C LYS A 102 -12.00 2.94 7.18
N GLY A 103 -11.48 3.48 6.08
CA GLY A 103 -10.04 3.50 5.80
C GLY A 103 -9.21 4.34 6.79
N SER A 104 -9.84 5.20 7.60
CA SER A 104 -9.15 5.98 8.65
C SER A 104 -9.22 5.32 10.04
N ILE A 105 -9.84 4.13 10.14
CA ILE A 105 -10.03 3.39 11.39
C ILE A 105 -9.59 1.94 11.13
N SER A 106 -8.29 1.73 10.96
CA SER A 106 -7.64 0.41 10.95
C SER A 106 -6.22 0.59 11.47
#